data_AF-A0A5N4WRD1-F1
#
_entry.id   AF-A0A5N4WRD1-F1
#
_cell.length_a   1.000
_cell.length_b   1.000
_cell.length_c   1.000
_cell.angle_alpha   90.00
_cell.angle_beta   90.00
_cell.angle_gamma   90.00
#
_symmetry.space_group_name_H-M   'P 1'
#
loop_
_entity.id
_entity.type
_entity.pdbx_description
1 polymer ?
#
loop_
_entity_poly.entity_id
_entity_poly.type
_entity_poly.pdbx_seq_one_letter_code
_entity_poly.pdbx_strand_id
1 'polypeptide(L)'
;MFENFNRNITFLGEGIYDPNSFIGLWLDYCVWSDLEYWKLEKDLLSINFHYPKNTPIPRNVLWGVMRITQLMIVSDWDNFSILKEHELYTVDEDWGIPTIYDRYERFKYVLGILFTDETDLDHINFGYSFKAN
;
A
#
# COMPACT_ATOMS: atom_id res chain seq x y z
N MET A 1 9.84 -8.69 -10.99
CA MET A 1 9.62 -7.23 -10.97
C MET A 1 8.27 -7.01 -10.29
N PHE A 2 8.21 -6.14 -9.28
CA PHE A 2 7.06 -5.92 -8.39
C PHE A 2 6.63 -7.16 -7.55
N GLU A 3 7.58 -7.83 -6.89
CA GLU A 3 7.33 -9.03 -6.09
C GLU A 3 6.38 -8.76 -4.91
N ASN A 4 6.57 -7.64 -4.20
CA ASN A 4 5.71 -7.25 -3.09
C ASN A 4 4.33 -6.84 -3.58
N PHE A 5 4.20 -6.26 -4.76
CA PHE A 5 2.88 -6.07 -5.38
C PHE A 5 2.20 -7.40 -5.72
N ASN A 6 2.91 -8.32 -6.41
CA ASN A 6 2.31 -9.58 -6.88
C ASN A 6 1.81 -10.46 -5.73
N ARG A 7 2.55 -10.52 -4.62
CA ARG A 7 2.14 -11.32 -3.45
C ARG A 7 0.89 -10.82 -2.74
N ASN A 8 0.41 -9.62 -3.08
CA ASN A 8 -0.85 -9.07 -2.60
C ASN A 8 -2.07 -9.41 -3.48
N ILE A 9 -1.89 -10.11 -4.60
CA ILE A 9 -2.97 -10.38 -5.57
C ILE A 9 -3.57 -11.76 -5.34
N THR A 10 -4.71 -11.81 -4.66
CA THR A 10 -5.36 -13.05 -4.18
C THR A 10 -5.67 -14.10 -5.25
N PHE A 11 -5.82 -13.69 -6.52
CA PHE A 11 -6.17 -14.62 -7.61
C PHE A 11 -4.96 -15.21 -8.35
N LEU A 12 -3.72 -14.77 -8.05
CA LEU A 12 -2.53 -15.32 -8.70
C LEU A 12 -2.16 -16.74 -8.20
N GLY A 13 -2.89 -17.26 -7.21
CA GLY A 13 -2.79 -18.63 -6.74
C GLY A 13 -1.61 -18.90 -5.82
N GLU A 14 -1.53 -20.15 -5.35
CA GLU A 14 -0.48 -20.64 -4.48
C GLU A 14 0.90 -20.50 -5.14
N GLY A 15 1.89 -20.03 -4.38
CA GLY A 15 3.25 -19.78 -4.86
C GLY A 15 3.50 -18.37 -5.40
N ILE A 16 2.45 -17.54 -5.55
CA ILE A 16 2.59 -16.11 -5.82
C ILE A 16 1.92 -15.28 -4.74
N TYR A 17 0.62 -15.52 -4.49
CA TYR A 17 -0.08 -14.87 -3.39
C TYR A 17 0.48 -15.36 -2.05
N ASP A 18 0.69 -14.43 -1.13
CA ASP A 18 1.19 -14.73 0.21
C ASP A 18 0.16 -14.29 1.27
N PRO A 19 -0.39 -15.20 2.07
CA PRO A 19 -1.27 -14.86 3.20
C PRO A 19 -0.63 -13.91 4.23
N ASN A 20 0.70 -13.82 4.27
CA ASN A 20 1.44 -12.88 5.12
C ASN A 20 1.79 -11.56 4.39
N SER A 21 1.27 -11.31 3.19
CA SER A 21 1.37 -10.01 2.54
C SER A 21 0.47 -8.98 3.23
N PHE A 22 0.59 -7.70 2.87
CA PHE A 22 -0.28 -6.65 3.38
C PHE A 22 -1.77 -6.98 3.22
N ILE A 23 -2.20 -7.35 2.01
CA ILE A 23 -3.59 -7.75 1.70
C ILE A 23 -3.97 -9.07 2.37
N GLY A 24 -3.06 -10.02 2.54
CA GLY A 24 -3.35 -11.23 3.32
C GLY A 24 -3.65 -10.92 4.77
N LEU A 25 -2.80 -10.12 5.42
CA LEU A 25 -3.01 -9.66 6.80
C LEU A 25 -4.30 -8.83 6.94
N TRP A 26 -4.58 -7.98 5.95
CA TRP A 26 -5.78 -7.17 5.89
C TRP A 26 -7.06 -8.02 5.82
N LEU A 27 -7.09 -9.06 4.97
CA LEU A 27 -8.29 -9.87 4.75
C LEU A 27 -8.53 -10.90 5.84
N ASP A 28 -7.49 -11.62 6.24
CA ASP A 28 -7.65 -12.80 7.11
C ASP A 28 -7.68 -12.42 8.59
N TYR A 29 -7.08 -11.28 8.94
CA TYR A 29 -6.90 -10.85 10.34
C TYR A 29 -7.43 -9.45 10.63
N CYS A 30 -7.90 -8.71 9.63
CA CYS A 30 -8.33 -7.31 9.77
C CYS A 30 -7.22 -6.42 10.38
N VAL A 31 -5.95 -6.69 10.08
CA VAL A 31 -4.82 -5.92 10.64
C VAL A 31 -4.05 -5.16 9.57
N TRP A 32 -3.69 -3.93 9.90
CA TRP A 32 -2.76 -3.12 9.13
C TRP A 32 -1.33 -3.35 9.61
N SER A 33 -0.46 -3.83 8.72
CA SER A 33 0.98 -3.97 8.99
C SER A 33 1.75 -2.88 8.25
N ASP A 34 2.42 -1.97 8.97
CA ASP A 34 3.26 -0.95 8.32
C ASP A 34 4.41 -1.61 7.56
N LEU A 35 5.08 -2.59 8.18
CA LEU A 35 6.14 -3.38 7.55
C LEU A 35 5.76 -3.92 6.16
N GLU A 36 4.58 -4.54 6.01
CA GLU A 36 4.12 -5.07 4.73
C GLU A 36 3.54 -3.99 3.81
N TYR A 37 2.91 -2.97 4.39
CA TYR A 37 2.40 -1.82 3.65
C TYR A 37 3.52 -1.09 2.90
N TRP A 38 4.63 -0.80 3.58
CA TRP A 38 5.76 -0.09 2.95
C TRP A 38 6.38 -0.86 1.79
N LYS A 39 6.42 -2.19 1.89
CA LYS A 39 6.86 -3.06 0.79
C LYS A 39 5.93 -2.95 -0.42
N LEU A 40 4.62 -2.93 -0.18
CA LEU A 40 3.62 -2.74 -1.23
C LEU A 40 3.69 -1.33 -1.84
N GLU A 41 3.71 -0.29 -1.00
CA GLU A 41 3.80 1.12 -1.44
C GLU A 41 5.00 1.34 -2.36
N LYS A 42 6.17 0.82 -1.98
CA LYS A 42 7.39 0.90 -2.79
C LYS A 42 7.17 0.34 -4.20
N ASP A 43 6.52 -0.83 -4.32
CA ASP A 43 6.26 -1.45 -5.62
C ASP A 43 5.18 -0.67 -6.40
N LEU A 44 4.15 -0.13 -5.73
CA LEU A 44 3.14 0.72 -6.37
C LEU A 44 3.77 1.99 -6.96
N LEU A 45 4.63 2.69 -6.22
CA LEU A 45 5.36 3.85 -6.74
C LEU A 45 6.32 3.45 -7.88
N SER A 46 6.95 2.29 -7.76
CA SER A 46 7.85 1.77 -8.80
C SER A 46 7.12 1.43 -10.11
N ILE A 47 5.83 1.11 -10.07
CA ILE A 47 5.01 0.93 -11.29
C ILE A 47 4.96 2.23 -12.09
N ASN A 48 4.72 3.38 -11.43
CA ASN A 48 4.64 4.66 -12.13
C ASN A 48 6.00 5.09 -12.69
N PHE A 49 7.07 4.83 -11.94
CA PHE A 49 8.44 5.05 -12.42
C PHE A 49 8.77 4.20 -13.66
N HIS A 50 8.34 2.94 -13.69
CA HIS A 50 8.64 2.02 -14.78
C HIS A 50 7.76 2.24 -16.03
N TYR A 51 6.54 2.73 -15.84
CA TYR A 51 5.59 3.06 -16.91
C TYR A 51 5.24 4.55 -16.88
N PRO A 52 6.18 5.42 -17.26
CA PRO A 52 5.96 6.87 -17.22
C PRO A 52 4.91 7.30 -18.25
N LYS A 53 4.50 8.57 -18.19
CA LYS A 53 3.53 9.22 -19.07
C LYS A 53 3.52 8.69 -20.51
N ASN A 54 2.33 8.42 -21.02
CA ASN A 54 2.05 7.86 -22.36
C ASN A 54 2.60 6.44 -22.61
N THR A 55 3.15 5.77 -21.59
CA THR A 55 3.53 4.35 -21.67
C THR A 55 2.35 3.48 -21.25
N PRO A 56 1.92 2.52 -22.08
CA PRO A 56 0.87 1.60 -21.67
C PRO A 56 1.30 0.74 -20.48
N ILE A 57 0.55 0.82 -19.38
CA ILE A 57 0.71 -0.12 -18.25
C ILE A 57 0.14 -1.49 -18.67
N PRO A 58 0.87 -2.61 -18.45
CA PRO A 58 0.36 -3.94 -18.75
C PRO A 58 -0.95 -4.25 -18.04
N ARG A 59 -1.88 -4.90 -18.75
CA ARG A 59 -3.23 -5.20 -18.22
C ARG A 59 -3.21 -6.04 -16.94
N ASN A 60 -2.24 -6.93 -16.79
CA ASN A 60 -2.08 -7.73 -15.57
C ASN A 60 -1.71 -6.86 -14.35
N VAL A 61 -0.92 -5.80 -14.55
CA VAL A 61 -0.59 -4.84 -13.48
C VAL A 61 -1.84 -4.04 -13.12
N LEU A 62 -2.55 -3.49 -14.10
CA LEU A 62 -3.81 -2.77 -13.84
C LEU A 62 -4.86 -3.65 -13.14
N TRP A 63 -4.95 -4.93 -13.52
CA TRP A 63 -5.86 -5.88 -12.88
C TRP A 63 -5.48 -6.14 -11.42
N GLY A 64 -4.19 -6.26 -11.13
CA GLY A 64 -3.67 -6.37 -9.76
C GLY A 64 -3.98 -5.13 -8.92
N VAL A 65 -3.73 -3.93 -9.46
CA VAL A 65 -4.05 -2.65 -8.79
C VAL A 65 -5.54 -2.59 -8.48
N MET A 66 -6.40 -2.85 -9.46
CA MET A 66 -7.86 -2.84 -9.26
C MET A 66 -8.30 -3.85 -8.20
N ARG A 67 -7.66 -5.03 -8.14
CA ARG A 67 -7.98 -6.05 -7.12
C ARG A 67 -7.63 -5.56 -5.72
N ILE A 68 -6.44 -4.99 -5.54
CA ILE A 68 -6.03 -4.39 -4.27
C ILE A 68 -7.02 -3.30 -3.86
N THR A 69 -7.38 -2.39 -4.78
CA THR A 69 -8.37 -1.34 -4.52
C THR A 69 -9.71 -1.90 -4.06
N GLN A 70 -10.24 -2.93 -4.73
CA GLN A 70 -11.51 -3.56 -4.36
C GLN A 70 -11.50 -4.15 -2.94
N LEU A 71 -10.39 -4.76 -2.54
CA LEU A 71 -10.25 -5.40 -1.23
C LEU A 71 -10.08 -4.40 -0.08
N MET A 72 -9.61 -3.19 -0.40
CA MET A 72 -9.44 -2.11 0.55
C MET A 72 -10.71 -1.27 0.75
N ILE A 73 -11.75 -1.47 -0.06
CA ILE A 73 -13.07 -0.86 0.15
C ILE A 73 -13.79 -1.66 1.24
N VAL A 74 -13.76 -1.15 2.47
CA VAL A 74 -14.42 -1.75 3.64
C VAL A 74 -15.42 -0.77 4.27
N SER A 75 -16.55 -1.31 4.73
CA SER A 75 -17.62 -0.54 5.37
C SER A 75 -17.60 -0.60 6.90
N ASP A 76 -16.91 -1.59 7.48
CA ASP A 76 -16.90 -1.86 8.92
C ASP A 76 -15.47 -1.69 9.48
N TRP A 77 -15.11 -0.44 9.76
CA TRP A 77 -13.77 -0.07 10.23
C TRP A 77 -13.51 -0.48 11.68
N ASP A 78 -14.54 -0.77 12.47
CA ASP A 78 -14.42 -1.05 13.90
C ASP A 78 -13.70 -2.39 14.17
N ASN A 79 -13.68 -3.30 13.21
CA ASN A 79 -12.98 -4.57 13.29
C ASN A 79 -11.50 -4.49 12.88
N PHE A 80 -11.04 -3.34 12.37
CA PHE A 80 -9.67 -3.18 11.89
C PHE A 80 -8.74 -2.58 12.94
N SER A 81 -7.53 -3.11 13.03
CA SER A 81 -6.52 -2.63 13.97
C SER A 81 -5.14 -2.52 13.34
N ILE A 82 -4.20 -1.85 14.02
CA ILE A 82 -2.80 -1.78 13.59
C ILE A 82 -2.04 -2.91 14.28
N LEU A 83 -1.27 -3.68 13.51
CA LEU A 83 -0.40 -4.73 14.01
C LEU A 83 0.83 -4.12 14.70
N LYS A 84 0.83 -4.12 16.02
CA LYS A 84 1.77 -3.36 16.85
C LYS A 84 3.23 -3.74 16.66
N GLU A 85 3.53 -5.02 16.52
CA GLU A 85 4.87 -5.52 16.24
C GLU A 85 5.43 -5.09 14.87
N HIS A 86 4.54 -4.68 13.95
CA HIS A 86 4.91 -4.24 12.61
C HIS A 86 4.82 -2.72 12.43
N GLU A 87 4.50 -1.95 13.48
CA GLU A 87 4.51 -0.49 13.43
C GLU A 87 5.90 0.02 13.06
N LEU A 88 5.99 0.80 11.98
CA LEU A 88 7.28 1.23 11.42
C LEU A 88 7.13 2.59 10.76
N TYR A 89 7.34 3.66 11.53
CA TYR A 89 7.24 5.03 11.02
C TYR A 89 8.09 6.00 11.83
N THR A 90 8.38 7.14 11.22
CA THR A 90 8.84 8.38 11.86
C THR A 90 7.73 9.42 11.76
N VAL A 91 7.67 10.32 12.74
CA VAL A 91 6.63 11.33 12.87
C VAL A 91 7.29 12.70 12.72
N ASP A 92 6.65 13.61 12.01
CA ASP A 92 7.12 14.99 11.90
C ASP A 92 6.94 15.73 13.24
N GLU A 93 7.70 16.82 13.46
CA GLU A 93 7.50 17.64 14.65
C GLU A 93 6.04 18.12 14.74
N ASP A 94 5.48 18.07 15.95
CA ASP A 94 4.08 18.39 16.28
C ASP A 94 2.99 17.43 15.77
N TRP A 95 3.34 16.32 15.09
CA TRP A 95 2.35 15.34 14.65
C TRP A 95 2.06 14.26 15.71
N GLY A 96 0.81 13.80 15.74
CA GLY A 96 0.36 12.75 16.67
C GLY A 96 0.80 11.35 16.24
N ILE A 97 0.50 10.35 17.07
CA ILE A 97 0.63 8.93 16.69
C ILE A 97 -0.28 8.68 15.49
N PRO A 98 0.25 8.27 14.32
CA PRO A 98 -0.58 7.99 13.15
C PRO A 98 -1.62 6.92 13.48
N THR A 99 -2.85 7.13 13.04
CA THR A 99 -3.97 6.19 13.19
C THR A 99 -4.08 5.27 11.98
N ILE A 100 -5.04 4.35 12.01
CA ILE A 100 -5.36 3.53 10.83
C ILE A 100 -5.97 4.38 9.70
N TYR A 101 -6.67 5.46 10.05
CA TYR A 101 -7.25 6.38 9.08
C TYR A 101 -6.17 7.16 8.34
N ASP A 102 -5.15 7.67 9.04
CA ASP A 102 -4.01 8.37 8.41
C ASP A 102 -3.28 7.46 7.42
N ARG A 103 -3.10 6.20 7.79
CA ARG A 103 -2.53 5.16 6.93
C ARG A 103 -3.37 4.88 5.69
N TYR A 104 -4.68 4.78 5.88
CA TYR A 104 -5.61 4.57 4.79
C TYR A 104 -5.68 5.77 3.84
N GLU A 105 -5.62 7.00 4.36
CA GLU A 105 -5.53 8.22 3.53
C GLU A 105 -4.26 8.20 2.66
N ARG A 106 -3.10 7.84 3.24
CA ARG A 106 -1.86 7.68 2.49
C ARG A 106 -1.99 6.63 1.39
N PHE A 107 -2.56 5.47 1.70
CA PHE A 107 -2.77 4.42 0.70
C PHE A 107 -3.67 4.88 -0.46
N LYS A 108 -4.78 5.56 -0.17
CA LYS A 108 -5.65 6.12 -1.22
C LYS A 108 -4.90 7.11 -2.11
N TYR A 109 -4.05 7.95 -1.53
CA TYR A 109 -3.22 8.88 -2.27
C TYR A 109 -2.23 8.15 -3.19
N VAL A 110 -1.51 7.15 -2.66
CA VAL A 110 -0.57 6.31 -3.43
C VAL A 110 -1.27 5.60 -4.60
N LEU A 111 -2.48 5.09 -4.41
CA LEU A 111 -3.27 4.53 -5.52
C LEU A 111 -3.64 5.59 -6.56
N GLY A 112 -4.00 6.80 -6.10
CA GLY A 112 -4.33 7.92 -6.98
C GLY A 112 -3.18 8.32 -7.90
N ILE A 113 -1.94 8.24 -7.41
CA ILE A 113 -0.72 8.55 -8.17
C ILE A 113 -0.54 7.65 -9.40
N LEU A 114 -1.05 6.41 -9.38
CA LEU A 114 -1.00 5.52 -10.56
C LEU A 114 -1.77 6.08 -11.77
N PHE A 115 -2.57 7.13 -11.56
CA PHE A 115 -3.32 7.84 -12.58
C PHE A 115 -2.78 9.24 -12.85
N THR A 116 -1.59 9.57 -12.33
CA THR A 116 -0.90 10.86 -12.52
C THR A 116 0.54 10.63 -13.02
N ASP A 117 1.23 11.72 -13.37
CA ASP A 117 2.64 11.67 -13.76
C ASP A 117 3.60 11.70 -12.55
N GLU A 118 3.07 11.59 -11.33
CA GLU A 118 3.81 11.79 -10.08
C GLU A 118 4.64 10.56 -9.72
N THR A 119 5.94 10.72 -9.44
CA THR A 119 6.83 9.57 -9.15
C THR A 119 7.42 9.59 -7.75
N ASP A 120 7.26 10.69 -7.03
CA ASP A 120 7.71 10.82 -5.64
C ASP A 120 6.62 11.41 -4.75
N LEU A 121 6.89 11.37 -3.45
CA LEU A 121 5.98 11.85 -2.41
C LEU A 121 6.59 13.02 -1.63
N ASP A 122 7.72 13.57 -2.08
CA ASP A 122 8.56 14.46 -1.26
C ASP A 122 7.87 15.80 -0.95
N HIS A 123 6.95 16.20 -1.83
CA HIS A 123 6.16 17.42 -1.68
C HIS A 123 4.85 17.21 -0.90
N ILE A 124 4.52 15.97 -0.52
CA ILE A 124 3.29 15.64 0.19
C ILE A 124 3.59 15.37 1.66
N ASN A 125 3.04 16.23 2.51
CA ASN A 125 3.12 16.05 3.95
C ASN A 125 1.98 15.15 4.44
N PHE A 126 2.33 13.91 4.81
CA PHE A 126 1.42 12.97 5.49
C PHE A 126 1.51 13.05 7.03
N GLY A 127 2.43 13.84 7.59
CA GLY A 127 2.74 13.94 9.01
C GLY A 127 3.57 12.78 9.56
N TYR A 128 3.76 11.74 8.76
CA TYR A 128 4.58 10.59 9.10
C TYR A 128 5.17 9.94 7.83
N SER A 129 6.29 9.24 7.99
CA SER A 129 7.06 8.64 6.90
C SER A 129 7.66 7.29 7.29
N PHE A 130 8.15 6.56 6.29
CA PHE A 130 8.86 5.30 6.51
C PHE A 130 10.12 5.53 7.35
N LYS A 131 10.28 4.75 8.42
CA LYS A 131 11.52 4.71 9.19
C LYS A 131 12.53 3.77 8.51
N ALA A 132 13.46 4.35 7.75
CA ALA A 132 14.65 3.63 7.34
C ALA A 132 15.56 3.46 8.58
N ASN A 133 15.85 2.21 8.97
CA ASN A 133 16.89 1.92 9.95
C ASN A 133 18.28 2.14 9.36
#